data_AF-A0A7W8ZXH8-F1
#
_entry.id   AF-A0A7W8ZXH8-F1
#
_cell.length_a   1.000
_cell.length_b   1.000
_cell.length_c   1.000
_cell.angle_alpha   90.00
_cell.angle_beta   90.00
_cell.angle_gamma   90.00
#
_symmetry.space_group_name_H-M   'P 1'
#
loop_
_entity.id
_entity.type
_entity.pdbx_description
1 polymer ?
#
loop_
_entity_poly.entity_id
_entity_poly.type
_entity_poly.pdbx_seq_one_letter_code
_entity_poly.pdbx_strand_id
1 'polypeptide(L)'
;MVAGTVLAAGIYCGAAVSVVFASPNEFVWFVGTAVLACLALVVLLAAAVTHPLADRAALRLHAELEGEHPNATFVVFKSGQVSSQIACADPESVLTSWNDVTFRAVVTVDEDGLRVWDQFWGKRNNVATIPWSRVDAVGVSIARVRWRYLRAIDLHLISPSGSPSSGVLLLPAQFNRWFRPRSDEGFLKLHAQLETYLARSQPRVAEAERVGHLGRPKPAVGCAG
;
A
#
# COMPACT_ATOMS: atom_id res chain seq x y z
N MET A 1 15.74 -6.74 8.26
CA MET A 1 17.21 -6.51 8.23
C MET A 1 17.59 -5.10 7.75
N VAL A 2 16.98 -4.55 6.68
CA VAL A 2 17.37 -3.24 6.12
C VAL A 2 17.11 -2.04 7.05
N ALA A 3 16.02 -2.07 7.84
CA ALA A 3 15.71 -1.00 8.79
C ALA A 3 16.77 -0.84 9.90
N GLY A 4 17.30 -1.97 10.41
CA GLY A 4 18.37 -1.97 11.42
C GLY A 4 19.71 -1.45 10.88
N THR A 5 20.04 -1.75 9.61
CA THR A 5 21.25 -1.24 8.96
C THR A 5 21.17 0.26 8.65
N VAL A 6 19.99 0.80 8.32
CA VAL A 6 19.80 2.24 8.06
C VAL A 6 19.86 3.04 9.35
N LEU A 7 19.30 2.52 10.44
CA LEU A 7 19.35 3.17 11.76
C LEU A 7 20.77 3.14 12.34
N ALA A 8 21.48 2.02 12.21
CA ALA A 8 22.89 1.91 12.60
C ALA A 8 23.80 2.82 11.75
N ALA A 9 23.57 2.91 10.44
CA ALA A 9 24.30 3.83 9.57
C ALA A 9 24.01 5.31 9.90
N GLY A 10 22.76 5.65 10.26
CA GLY A 10 22.39 7.00 10.70
C GLY A 10 23.10 7.41 11.99
N ILE A 11 23.19 6.52 12.97
CA ILE A 11 23.91 6.75 14.23
C ILE A 11 25.43 6.88 13.99
N TYR A 12 26.01 6.02 13.14
CA TYR A 12 27.43 6.10 12.77
C TYR A 12 27.78 7.40 12.03
N CYS A 13 26.93 7.83 11.09
CA CYS A 13 27.10 9.10 10.40
C CYS A 13 26.97 10.29 11.35
N GLY A 14 26.01 10.26 12.29
CA GLY A 14 25.86 11.31 13.30
C GLY A 14 27.10 11.45 14.19
N ALA A 15 27.62 10.33 14.69
CA ALA A 15 28.84 10.32 15.52
C ALA A 15 30.09 10.80 14.73
N ALA A 16 30.24 10.36 13.47
CA ALA A 16 31.34 10.78 12.61
C ALA A 16 31.27 12.28 12.27
N VAL A 17 30.08 12.82 12.00
CA VAL A 17 29.88 14.27 11.77
C VAL A 17 30.29 15.06 13.00
N SER A 18 29.88 14.66 14.21
CA SER A 18 30.25 15.37 15.44
C SER A 18 31.77 15.39 15.69
N VAL A 19 32.49 14.30 15.39
CA VAL A 19 33.96 14.23 15.53
C VAL A 19 34.68 15.13 14.51
N VAL A 20 34.19 15.17 13.28
CA VAL A 20 34.78 15.98 12.20
C VAL A 20 34.59 17.48 12.46
N PHE A 21 33.42 17.91 12.96
CA PHE A 21 33.15 19.32 13.28
C PHE A 21 33.75 19.79 14.61
N ALA A 22 34.06 18.88 15.54
CA ALA A 22 34.75 19.22 16.78
C ALA A 22 36.29 19.27 16.62
N SER A 23 36.82 18.88 15.47
CA SER A 23 38.27 18.86 15.19
C SER A 23 38.78 20.28 14.91
N PRO A 24 39.76 20.80 15.67
CA PRO A 24 40.45 22.05 15.37
C PRO A 24 41.48 21.91 14.22
N ASN A 25 41.70 20.69 13.70
CA ASN A 25 42.64 20.43 12.63
C ASN A 25 41.94 20.46 11.26
N GLU A 26 42.33 21.42 10.42
CA GLU A 26 41.77 21.62 9.06
C GLU A 26 41.92 20.40 8.16
N PHE A 27 43.01 19.63 8.30
CA PHE A 27 43.22 18.40 7.52
C PHE A 27 42.20 17.31 7.87
N VAL A 28 41.93 17.12 9.16
CA VAL A 28 40.93 16.15 9.64
C VAL A 28 39.51 16.59 9.24
N TRP A 29 39.25 17.89 9.22
CA TRP A 29 37.99 18.44 8.73
C TRP A 29 37.80 18.17 7.22
N PHE A 30 38.82 18.40 6.40
CA PHE A 30 38.78 18.13 4.96
C PHE A 30 38.62 16.64 4.64
N VAL A 31 39.41 15.77 5.27
CA VAL A 31 39.34 14.33 5.04
C VAL A 31 38.00 13.77 5.54
N GLY A 32 37.54 14.23 6.71
CA GLY A 32 36.27 13.81 7.30
C GLY A 32 35.06 14.19 6.44
N THR A 33 35.01 15.42 5.94
CA THR A 33 33.94 15.87 5.04
C THR A 33 33.96 15.13 3.71
N ALA A 34 35.14 14.88 3.14
CA ALA A 34 35.28 14.10 1.90
C ALA A 34 34.77 12.65 2.06
N VAL A 35 35.12 11.97 3.15
CA VAL A 35 34.64 10.60 3.43
C VAL A 35 33.12 10.57 3.60
N LEU A 36 32.53 11.53 4.32
CA LEU A 36 31.08 11.64 4.47
C LEU A 36 30.38 11.91 3.13
N ALA A 37 30.94 12.78 2.29
CA ALA A 37 30.41 13.05 0.95
C ALA A 37 30.48 11.81 0.05
N CYS A 38 31.57 11.06 0.08
CA CYS A 38 31.70 9.80 -0.65
C CYS A 38 30.71 8.74 -0.16
N LEU A 39 30.52 8.58 1.15
CA LEU A 39 29.52 7.67 1.70
C LEU A 39 28.09 8.07 1.29
N ALA A 40 27.76 9.35 1.37
CA ALA A 40 26.47 9.86 0.90
C ALA A 40 26.25 9.59 -0.59
N LEU A 41 27.28 9.78 -1.41
CA LEU A 41 27.25 9.49 -2.84
C LEU A 41 27.04 7.99 -3.11
N VAL A 42 27.73 7.11 -2.39
CA VAL A 42 27.55 5.65 -2.52
C VAL A 42 26.14 5.24 -2.12
N VAL A 43 25.58 5.81 -1.05
CA VAL A 43 24.18 5.55 -0.64
C VAL A 43 23.20 6.04 -1.69
N LEU A 44 23.41 7.24 -2.26
CA LEU A 44 22.58 7.78 -3.33
C LEU A 44 22.65 6.92 -4.60
N LEU A 45 23.84 6.48 -4.99
CA LEU A 45 24.05 5.59 -6.14
C LEU A 45 23.41 4.21 -5.90
N ALA A 46 23.60 3.63 -4.72
CA ALA A 46 22.98 2.36 -4.35
C ALA A 46 21.45 2.48 -4.37
N ALA A 47 20.88 3.56 -3.85
CA ALA A 47 19.45 3.84 -3.94
C ALA A 47 19.02 3.98 -5.42
N ALA A 48 19.74 4.78 -6.22
CA ALA A 48 19.42 4.99 -7.63
C ALA A 48 19.47 3.70 -8.49
N VAL A 49 20.32 2.74 -8.13
CA VAL A 49 20.42 1.44 -8.81
C VAL A 49 19.39 0.43 -8.29
N THR A 50 19.15 0.39 -6.98
CA THR A 50 18.24 -0.59 -6.35
C THR A 50 16.77 -0.25 -6.57
N HIS A 51 16.40 1.03 -6.61
CA HIS A 51 15.04 1.48 -6.89
C HIS A 51 14.45 0.92 -8.20
N PRO A 52 15.10 1.07 -9.38
CA PRO A 52 14.57 0.54 -10.63
C PRO A 52 14.60 -0.99 -10.72
N LEU A 53 15.46 -1.68 -9.97
CA LEU A 53 15.49 -3.14 -9.93
C LEU A 53 14.35 -3.71 -9.07
N ALA A 54 14.09 -3.12 -7.91
CA ALA A 54 12.98 -3.51 -7.03
C ALA A 54 11.62 -3.28 -7.71
N ASP A 55 11.50 -2.23 -8.54
CA ASP A 55 10.27 -1.95 -9.28
C ASP A 55 10.02 -2.87 -10.48
N ARG A 56 11.04 -3.54 -11.05
CA ARG A 56 10.83 -4.47 -12.18
C ARG A 56 9.92 -5.63 -11.80
N ALA A 57 10.00 -6.10 -10.56
CA ALA A 57 9.12 -7.13 -10.02
C ALA A 57 7.65 -6.66 -10.04
N ALA A 58 7.38 -5.47 -9.49
CA ALA A 58 6.05 -4.88 -9.52
C ALA A 58 5.54 -4.60 -10.94
N LEU A 59 6.41 -4.20 -11.87
CA LEU A 59 6.04 -3.99 -13.27
C LEU A 59 5.65 -5.28 -13.98
N ARG A 60 6.39 -6.38 -13.74
CA ARG A 60 6.06 -7.71 -14.28
C ARG A 60 4.75 -8.22 -13.70
N LEU A 61 4.58 -8.11 -12.39
CA LEU A 61 3.35 -8.49 -11.70
C LEU A 61 2.13 -7.72 -12.25
N HIS A 62 2.28 -6.42 -12.50
CA HIS A 62 1.22 -5.63 -13.11
C HIS A 62 0.90 -6.10 -14.53
N ALA A 63 1.91 -6.37 -15.37
CA ALA A 63 1.69 -6.84 -16.73
C ALA A 63 0.99 -8.21 -16.78
N GLU A 64 1.35 -9.11 -15.86
CA GLU A 64 0.68 -10.42 -15.71
C GLU A 64 -0.78 -10.24 -15.28
N LEU A 65 -1.03 -9.44 -14.23
CA LEU A 65 -2.38 -9.21 -13.71
C LEU A 65 -3.27 -8.42 -14.68
N GLU A 66 -2.70 -7.49 -15.46
CA GLU A 66 -3.44 -6.77 -16.50
C GLU A 66 -3.88 -7.72 -17.64
N GLY A 67 -3.11 -8.79 -17.90
CA GLY A 67 -3.52 -9.85 -18.81
C GLY A 67 -4.71 -10.67 -18.30
N GLU A 68 -4.81 -10.86 -16.98
CA GLU A 68 -5.93 -11.57 -16.32
C GLU A 68 -7.15 -10.67 -16.10
N HIS A 69 -6.93 -9.39 -15.77
CA HIS A 69 -7.92 -8.40 -15.37
C HIS A 69 -7.76 -7.10 -16.18
N PRO A 70 -8.15 -7.10 -17.47
CA PRO A 70 -7.92 -5.97 -18.36
C PRO A 70 -8.69 -4.72 -17.92
N ASN A 71 -8.01 -3.57 -17.90
CA ASN A 71 -8.51 -2.27 -17.46
C ASN A 71 -8.99 -2.21 -15.99
N ALA A 72 -8.73 -3.25 -15.20
CA ALA A 72 -9.12 -3.33 -13.80
C ALA A 72 -7.91 -3.49 -12.87
N THR A 73 -6.70 -3.25 -13.38
CA THR A 73 -5.46 -3.32 -12.61
C THR A 73 -4.81 -1.95 -12.52
N PHE A 74 -4.32 -1.60 -11.34
CA PHE A 74 -3.53 -0.38 -11.12
C PHE A 74 -2.47 -0.59 -10.06
N VAL A 75 -1.56 0.37 -9.94
CA VAL A 75 -0.44 0.29 -9.00
C VAL A 75 -0.64 1.30 -7.88
N VAL A 76 -0.30 0.92 -6.66
CA VAL A 76 -0.35 1.79 -5.47
C VAL A 76 0.99 1.88 -4.77
N PHE A 77 1.25 2.99 -4.11
CA PHE A 77 2.40 3.13 -3.24
C PHE A 77 2.22 2.38 -1.94
N LYS A 78 3.29 1.72 -1.52
CA LYS A 78 3.37 1.09 -0.21
C LYS A 78 3.72 2.11 0.87
N SER A 79 3.06 2.00 2.00
CA SER A 79 3.42 2.72 3.21
C SER A 79 3.03 1.90 4.45
N GLY A 80 3.65 2.18 5.59
CA GLY A 80 3.27 1.54 6.86
C GLY A 80 1.82 1.82 7.24
N GLN A 81 1.28 2.99 6.87
CA GLN A 81 -0.12 3.31 7.06
C GLN A 81 -1.03 2.40 6.22
N VAL A 82 -0.72 2.22 4.93
CA VAL A 82 -1.49 1.33 4.03
C VAL A 82 -1.47 -0.10 4.54
N SER A 83 -0.30 -0.61 4.93
CA SER A 83 -0.16 -1.96 5.49
C SER A 83 -0.97 -2.15 6.77
N SER A 84 -0.92 -1.19 7.69
CA SER A 84 -1.71 -1.21 8.94
C SER A 84 -3.22 -1.15 8.66
N GLN A 85 -3.67 -0.28 7.75
CA GLN A 85 -5.08 -0.19 7.38
C GLN A 85 -5.58 -1.44 6.68
N ILE A 86 -4.76 -2.05 5.81
CA ILE A 86 -5.05 -3.35 5.20
C ILE A 86 -5.19 -4.44 6.26
N ALA A 87 -4.29 -4.47 7.26
CA ALA A 87 -4.35 -5.42 8.36
C ALA A 87 -5.66 -5.33 9.15
N CYS A 88 -6.13 -4.10 9.39
CA CYS A 88 -7.40 -3.85 10.06
C CYS A 88 -8.60 -4.18 9.17
N ALA A 89 -8.48 -3.93 7.87
CA ALA A 89 -9.53 -4.18 6.90
C ALA A 89 -9.74 -5.67 6.65
N ASP A 90 -8.66 -6.43 6.51
CA ASP A 90 -8.71 -7.86 6.20
C ASP A 90 -7.97 -8.64 7.30
N PRO A 91 -8.69 -9.25 8.27
CA PRO A 91 -8.06 -10.04 9.33
C PRO A 91 -7.43 -11.35 8.81
N GLU A 92 -7.78 -11.79 7.59
CA GLU A 92 -7.11 -12.91 6.92
C GLU A 92 -5.93 -12.46 6.05
N SER A 93 -5.59 -11.16 6.07
CA SER A 93 -4.48 -10.62 5.29
C SER A 93 -3.17 -11.32 5.62
N VAL A 94 -2.47 -11.73 4.57
CA VAL A 94 -1.17 -12.38 4.67
C VAL A 94 -0.11 -11.30 4.64
N LEU A 95 0.00 -10.50 5.70
CA LEU A 95 1.01 -9.42 5.79
C LEU A 95 2.45 -9.94 5.72
N THR A 96 2.68 -11.22 6.02
CA THR A 96 3.98 -11.87 5.79
C THR A 96 4.40 -11.89 4.32
N SER A 97 3.43 -11.75 3.40
CA SER A 97 3.66 -11.61 1.97
C SER A 97 3.88 -10.16 1.50
N TRP A 98 3.70 -9.18 2.40
CA TRP A 98 3.99 -7.77 2.15
C TRP A 98 5.51 -7.55 2.13
N ASN A 99 6.03 -7.32 0.93
CA ASN A 99 7.43 -7.09 0.67
C ASN A 99 7.80 -5.62 0.93
N ASP A 100 8.38 -5.35 2.10
CA ASP A 100 8.86 -4.02 2.48
C ASP A 100 10.04 -3.49 1.64
N VAL A 101 10.65 -4.33 0.80
CA VAL A 101 11.77 -3.94 -0.06
C VAL A 101 11.30 -3.25 -1.33
N THR A 102 10.10 -3.57 -1.82
CA THR A 102 9.51 -2.90 -2.99
C THR A 102 8.69 -1.69 -2.55
N PHE A 103 8.51 -0.72 -3.46
CA PHE A 103 7.82 0.53 -3.13
C PHE A 103 6.38 0.57 -3.64
N ARG A 104 5.99 -0.42 -4.43
CA ARG A 104 4.71 -0.48 -5.12
C ARG A 104 4.07 -1.85 -4.92
N ALA A 105 2.75 -1.84 -4.74
CA ALA A 105 1.90 -3.02 -4.80
C ALA A 105 0.97 -2.88 -6.00
N VAL A 106 0.44 -4.00 -6.49
CA VAL A 106 -0.51 -4.02 -7.59
C VAL A 106 -1.89 -4.29 -7.00
N VAL A 107 -2.90 -3.57 -7.47
CA VAL A 107 -4.27 -3.74 -7.04
C VAL A 107 -5.09 -4.15 -8.24
N THR A 108 -5.88 -5.20 -8.08
CA THR A 108 -6.88 -5.61 -9.07
C THR A 108 -8.26 -5.38 -8.50
N VAL A 109 -9.20 -5.07 -9.40
CA VAL A 109 -10.60 -4.85 -9.09
C VAL A 109 -11.43 -5.85 -9.86
N ASP A 110 -12.34 -6.52 -9.16
CA ASP A 110 -13.30 -7.45 -9.75
C ASP A 110 -14.72 -7.15 -9.25
N GLU A 111 -15.67 -8.02 -9.59
CA GLU A 111 -17.06 -7.89 -9.13
C GLU A 111 -17.23 -8.19 -7.64
N ASP A 112 -16.29 -8.91 -7.03
CA ASP A 112 -16.35 -9.35 -5.63
C ASP A 112 -15.73 -8.31 -4.69
N GLY A 113 -14.74 -7.57 -5.17
CA GLY A 113 -14.01 -6.60 -4.38
C GLY A 113 -12.72 -6.10 -5.02
N LEU A 114 -11.81 -5.74 -4.13
CA LEU A 114 -10.49 -5.24 -4.44
C LEU A 114 -9.45 -6.16 -3.82
N ARG A 115 -8.46 -6.59 -4.62
CA ARG A 115 -7.38 -7.48 -4.17
C ARG A 115 -6.05 -6.76 -4.27
N VAL A 116 -5.25 -6.85 -3.22
CA VAL A 116 -3.92 -6.27 -3.14
C VAL A 116 -2.90 -7.37 -3.33
N TRP A 117 -2.10 -7.23 -4.38
CA TRP A 117 -1.09 -8.19 -4.78
C TRP A 117 0.31 -7.63 -4.58
N ASP A 118 1.20 -8.55 -4.21
CA ASP A 118 2.60 -8.26 -4.06
C ASP A 118 3.46 -9.45 -4.50
N GLN A 119 4.74 -9.19 -4.72
CA GLN A 119 5.70 -10.21 -5.11
C GLN A 119 6.80 -10.35 -4.05
N PHE A 120 6.92 -11.55 -3.50
CA PHE A 120 7.98 -11.92 -2.57
C PHE A 120 8.73 -13.13 -3.14
N TRP A 121 10.05 -13.01 -3.32
CA TRP A 121 10.91 -14.06 -3.90
C TRP A 121 10.44 -14.60 -5.25
N GLY A 122 9.90 -13.73 -6.11
CA GLY A 122 9.42 -14.12 -7.44
C GLY A 122 8.03 -14.77 -7.45
N LYS A 123 7.44 -15.08 -6.29
CA LYS A 123 6.06 -15.58 -6.22
C LYS A 123 5.07 -14.43 -6.05
N ARG A 124 3.99 -14.47 -6.85
CA ARG A 124 2.82 -13.61 -6.69
C ARG A 124 2.03 -14.07 -5.48
N ASN A 125 1.75 -13.16 -4.56
CA ASN A 125 0.91 -13.42 -3.39
C ASN A 125 -0.24 -12.42 -3.32
N ASN A 126 -1.42 -12.91 -2.97
CA ASN A 126 -2.52 -12.04 -2.56
C ASN A 126 -2.26 -11.66 -1.09
N VAL A 127 -2.02 -10.37 -0.85
CA VAL A 127 -1.77 -9.83 0.49
C VAL A 127 -3.09 -9.65 1.23
N ALA A 128 -4.10 -9.12 0.54
CA ALA A 128 -5.38 -8.80 1.15
C ALA A 128 -6.51 -8.74 0.15
N THR A 129 -7.71 -9.11 0.61
CA THR A 129 -8.94 -9.03 -0.16
C THR A 129 -9.96 -8.17 0.59
N ILE A 130 -10.40 -7.09 -0.03
CA ILE A 130 -11.40 -6.17 0.50
C ILE A 130 -12.66 -6.37 -0.33
N PRO A 131 -13.66 -7.13 0.16
CA PRO A 131 -14.90 -7.35 -0.59
C PRO A 131 -15.73 -6.07 -0.64
N TRP A 132 -16.45 -5.85 -1.73
CA TRP A 132 -17.30 -4.67 -1.88
C TRP A 132 -18.42 -4.60 -0.84
N SER A 133 -18.86 -5.74 -0.31
CA SER A 133 -19.82 -5.82 0.80
C SER A 133 -19.33 -5.16 2.09
N ARG A 134 -18.03 -4.88 2.21
CA ARG A 134 -17.44 -4.20 3.38
C ARG A 134 -17.11 -2.74 3.11
N VAL A 135 -17.32 -2.24 1.89
CA VAL A 135 -17.04 -0.86 1.52
C VAL A 135 -18.35 -0.08 1.51
N ASP A 136 -18.41 0.98 2.30
CA ASP A 136 -19.55 1.88 2.38
C ASP A 136 -19.49 2.97 1.29
N ALA A 137 -18.32 3.59 1.16
CA ALA A 137 -18.09 4.68 0.24
C ALA A 137 -16.65 4.70 -0.28
N VAL A 138 -16.48 5.32 -1.45
CA VAL A 138 -15.16 5.66 -2.00
C VAL A 138 -14.99 7.18 -1.89
N GLY A 139 -13.95 7.61 -1.20
CA GLY A 139 -13.64 9.02 -0.97
C GLY A 139 -12.28 9.42 -1.52
N VAL A 140 -12.00 10.72 -1.45
CA VAL A 140 -10.68 11.30 -1.75
C VAL A 140 -10.03 11.75 -0.46
N SER A 141 -8.77 11.37 -0.27
CA SER A 141 -7.98 11.73 0.89
C SER A 141 -6.56 12.14 0.49
N ILE A 142 -5.76 12.59 1.45
CA ILE A 142 -4.35 12.92 1.28
C ILE A 142 -3.56 12.13 2.31
N ALA A 143 -2.61 11.32 1.86
CA ALA A 143 -1.72 10.58 2.74
C ALA A 143 -0.27 11.01 2.57
N ARG A 144 0.48 10.95 3.66
CA ARG A 144 1.92 11.21 3.66
C ARG A 144 2.67 9.91 3.37
N VAL A 145 3.41 9.88 2.28
CA VAL A 145 4.34 8.79 1.93
C VAL A 145 5.76 9.34 2.05
N ARG A 146 6.46 8.93 3.12
CA ARG A 146 7.80 9.45 3.49
C ARG A 146 7.76 10.99 3.69
N TRP A 147 8.34 11.75 2.77
CA TRP A 147 8.39 13.22 2.80
C TRP A 147 7.43 13.89 1.81
N ARG A 148 6.58 13.12 1.11
CA ARG A 148 5.62 13.66 0.13
C ARG A 148 4.17 13.46 0.59
N TYR A 149 3.33 14.45 0.30
CA TYR A 149 1.88 14.34 0.41
C TYR A 149 1.31 13.96 -0.95
N LEU A 150 0.55 12.87 -0.98
CA LEU A 150 0.00 12.30 -2.20
C LEU A 150 -1.51 12.13 -2.05
N ARG A 151 -2.24 12.34 -3.15
CA ARG A 151 -3.67 12.02 -3.19
C ARG A 151 -3.86 10.51 -3.03
N ALA A 152 -4.82 10.16 -2.19
CA ALA A 152 -5.22 8.81 -1.91
C ALA A 152 -6.71 8.65 -2.22
N ILE A 153 -7.10 7.45 -2.61
CA ILE A 153 -8.49 7.00 -2.63
C ILE A 153 -8.74 6.36 -1.27
N ASP A 154 -9.72 6.84 -0.54
CA ASP A 154 -10.11 6.29 0.76
C ASP A 154 -11.29 5.33 0.56
N LEU A 155 -11.07 4.05 0.84
CA LEU A 155 -12.16 3.08 0.91
C LEU A 155 -12.71 3.10 2.32
N HIS A 156 -13.84 3.78 2.52
CA HIS A 156 -14.53 3.80 3.80
C HIS A 156 -15.16 2.43 4.03
N LEU A 157 -14.78 1.77 5.14
CA LEU A 157 -15.29 0.45 5.46
C LEU A 157 -16.50 0.53 6.38
N ILE A 158 -17.46 -0.35 6.14
CA ILE A 158 -18.59 -0.58 7.04
C ILE A 158 -18.02 -1.06 8.38
N SER A 159 -18.13 -0.20 9.37
CA SER A 159 -17.60 -0.44 10.71
C SER A 159 -18.74 -0.91 11.62
N PRO A 160 -18.56 -1.98 12.42
CA PRO A 160 -19.57 -2.39 13.40
C PRO A 160 -19.97 -1.21 14.30
N SER A 161 -21.25 -1.13 14.66
CA SER A 161 -21.77 -0.07 15.52
C SER A 161 -20.93 0.07 16.80
N GLY A 162 -20.35 1.25 17.04
CA GLY A 162 -19.51 1.54 18.21
C GLY A 162 -18.00 1.38 17.99
N SER A 163 -17.56 0.91 16.82
CA SER A 163 -16.15 0.94 16.42
C SER A 163 -15.80 2.22 15.64
N PRO A 164 -14.56 2.72 15.73
CA PRO A 164 -14.14 3.86 14.93
C PRO A 164 -14.21 3.50 13.44
N SER A 165 -14.67 4.46 12.62
CA SER A 165 -14.70 4.33 11.17
C SER A 165 -13.33 3.94 10.65
N SER A 166 -13.22 2.74 10.09
CA SER A 166 -11.98 2.22 9.52
C SER A 166 -11.98 2.45 8.01
N GLY A 167 -10.84 2.87 7.46
CA GLY A 167 -10.68 3.13 6.03
C GLY A 167 -9.35 2.58 5.50
N VAL A 168 -9.34 2.18 4.24
CA VAL A 168 -8.11 1.76 3.54
C VAL A 168 -7.74 2.82 2.51
N LEU A 169 -6.60 3.46 2.75
CA LEU A 169 -6.04 4.39 1.79
C LEU A 169 -5.30 3.63 0.68
N LEU A 170 -5.72 3.86 -0.55
CA LEU A 170 -5.00 3.45 -1.75
C LEU A 170 -4.31 4.69 -2.30
N LEU A 171 -3.02 4.59 -2.64
CA LEU A 171 -2.21 5.70 -3.12
C LEU A 171 -1.81 5.47 -4.58
N PRO A 172 -2.64 5.84 -5.58
CA PRO A 172 -2.41 5.46 -6.96
C PRO A 172 -1.09 6.03 -7.51
N ALA A 173 -0.29 5.15 -8.08
CA ALA A 173 0.98 5.46 -8.71
C ALA A 173 0.87 5.38 -10.24
N GLN A 174 1.72 6.11 -10.96
CA GLN A 174 1.89 5.90 -12.40
C GLN A 174 2.59 4.57 -12.67
N PHE A 175 2.18 3.91 -13.73
CA PHE A 175 2.88 2.77 -14.29
C PHE A 175 4.06 3.24 -15.15
N ASN A 176 5.14 3.67 -14.52
CA ASN A 176 6.38 4.04 -15.20
C ASN A 176 7.61 3.71 -14.36
N ARG A 177 8.77 3.71 -15.01
CA ARG A 177 10.08 3.42 -14.39
C ARG A 177 10.40 4.34 -13.19
N TRP A 178 9.76 5.51 -13.11
CA TRP A 178 10.00 6.51 -12.08
C TRP A 178 8.91 6.47 -11.02
N PHE A 179 9.27 6.69 -9.77
CA PHE A 179 8.30 6.71 -8.68
C PHE A 179 7.48 8.02 -8.72
N ARG A 180 6.36 8.03 -9.46
CA ARG A 180 5.51 9.21 -9.66
C ARG A 180 4.05 8.94 -9.29
N PRO A 181 3.38 9.88 -8.61
CA PRO A 181 1.95 9.77 -8.37
C PRO A 181 1.18 9.78 -9.68
N ARG A 182 0.02 9.11 -9.69
CA ARG A 182 -0.90 9.15 -10.83
C ARG A 182 -1.26 10.59 -11.16
N SER A 183 -1.34 10.92 -12.45
CA SER A 183 -1.77 12.24 -12.91
C SER A 183 -3.20 12.52 -12.47
N ASP A 184 -3.55 13.78 -12.25
CA ASP A 184 -4.87 14.21 -11.77
C ASP A 184 -6.03 13.62 -12.59
N GLU A 185 -5.96 13.70 -13.92
CA GLU A 185 -6.98 13.11 -14.79
C GLU A 185 -7.07 11.58 -14.61
N GLY A 186 -5.93 10.91 -14.49
CA GLY A 186 -5.86 9.47 -14.27
C GLY A 186 -6.35 9.05 -12.90
N PHE A 187 -6.16 9.90 -11.88
CA PHE A 187 -6.70 9.70 -10.54
C PHE A 187 -8.22 9.81 -10.54
N LEU A 188 -8.77 10.87 -11.15
CA LEU A 188 -10.22 11.08 -11.24
C LEU A 188 -10.92 9.97 -12.03
N LYS A 189 -10.31 9.50 -13.14
CA LYS A 189 -10.82 8.34 -13.89
C LYS A 189 -10.86 7.08 -13.04
N LEU A 190 -9.79 6.79 -12.28
CA LEU A 190 -9.76 5.64 -11.38
C LEU A 190 -10.81 5.77 -10.27
N HIS A 191 -10.96 6.96 -9.67
CA HIS A 191 -11.97 7.22 -8.64
C HIS A 191 -13.38 6.93 -9.16
N ALA A 192 -13.75 7.54 -10.29
CA ALA A 192 -15.06 7.33 -10.92
C ALA A 192 -15.29 5.86 -11.29
N GLN A 193 -14.25 5.16 -11.73
CA GLN A 193 -14.32 3.73 -12.02
C GLN A 193 -14.64 2.92 -10.75
N LEU A 194 -13.96 3.19 -9.63
CA LEU A 194 -14.20 2.50 -8.35
C LEU A 194 -15.60 2.82 -7.78
N GLU A 195 -16.06 4.06 -7.87
CA GLU A 195 -17.45 4.43 -7.52
C GLU A 195 -18.45 3.62 -8.35
N THR A 196 -18.19 3.45 -9.64
CA THR A 196 -19.05 2.67 -10.54
C THR A 196 -19.05 1.18 -10.21
N TYR A 197 -17.94 0.63 -9.71
CA TYR A 197 -17.91 -0.76 -9.21
C TYR A 197 -18.73 -0.90 -7.92
N LEU A 198 -18.52 0.01 -6.95
CA LEU A 198 -19.25 0.00 -5.69
C LEU A 198 -20.78 0.14 -5.90
N ALA A 199 -21.20 1.06 -6.77
CA ALA A 199 -22.61 1.27 -7.07
C ALA A 199 -23.27 0.03 -7.71
N ARG A 200 -22.51 -0.74 -8.49
CA ARG A 200 -23.00 -1.98 -9.12
C ARG A 200 -23.07 -3.15 -8.13
N SER A 201 -22.19 -3.19 -7.13
CA SER A 201 -22.15 -4.27 -6.15
C SER A 201 -23.21 -4.13 -5.05
N GLN A 202 -23.53 -2.90 -4.60
CA GLN A 202 -24.51 -2.64 -3.54
C GLN A 202 -25.89 -3.32 -3.72
N PRO A 203 -26.56 -3.28 -4.90
CA PRO A 203 -27.85 -3.96 -5.07
C PRO A 203 -27.75 -5.49 -4.93
N ARG A 204 -26.64 -6.09 -5.35
CA ARG A 204 -26.40 -7.54 -5.20
C ARG A 204 -26.17 -7.95 -3.75
N VAL A 205 -25.46 -7.11 -2.98
CA VAL A 205 -25.26 -7.32 -1.54
C VAL A 205 -26.61 -7.27 -0.80
N ALA A 206 -27.45 -6.27 -1.13
CA ALA A 206 -28.78 -6.15 -0.54
C ALA A 206 -29.70 -7.34 -0.89
N GLU A 207 -29.60 -7.89 -2.11
CA GLU A 207 -30.33 -9.09 -2.51
C GLU A 207 -29.81 -10.35 -1.80
N ALA A 208 -28.49 -10.53 -1.70
CA ALA A 208 -27.87 -11.64 -0.98
C ALA A 208 -28.24 -11.65 0.51
N GLU A 209 -28.29 -10.50 1.16
CA GLU A 209 -28.76 -10.37 2.55
C GLU A 209 -30.24 -10.75 2.69
N ARG A 210 -31.10 -10.32 1.76
CA ARG A 210 -32.53 -10.68 1.77
C ARG A 210 -32.74 -12.19 1.61
N VAL A 211 -32.01 -12.83 0.70
CA VAL A 211 -32.10 -14.28 0.48
C VAL A 211 -31.51 -15.05 1.67
N GLY A 212 -30.41 -14.58 2.25
CA GLY A 212 -29.82 -15.16 3.46
C GLY A 212 -30.74 -15.10 4.68
N HIS A 213 -31.53 -14.02 4.83
CA HIS A 213 -32.54 -13.90 5.88
C HIS A 213 -33.77 -14.81 5.66
N LEU A 214 -34.12 -15.11 4.41
CA LEU A 214 -35.20 -16.05 4.07
C LEU A 214 -34.77 -17.53 4.22
N GLY A 215 -33.47 -17.81 4.18
CA GLY A 215 -32.90 -19.16 4.31
C GLY A 215 -32.62 -19.64 5.74
N ARG A 216 -32.75 -18.78 6.76
CA ARG A 216 -32.61 -19.21 8.17
C ARG A 216 -33.97 -19.69 8.70
N PRO A 217 -34.18 -21.01 8.93
CA PRO A 217 -35.34 -21.45 9.68
C PRO A 217 -35.28 -20.82 11.07
N LYS A 218 -36.33 -20.08 11.40
CA LYS A 218 -36.55 -19.54 12.76
C LYS A 218 -36.49 -20.75 13.71
N PRO A 219 -35.62 -20.79 14.74
CA PRO A 219 -35.70 -21.85 15.72
C PRO A 219 -37.10 -21.75 16.34
N ALA A 220 -37.88 -22.82 16.17
CA ALA A 220 -39.16 -22.96 16.84
C ALA A 220 -38.86 -23.01 18.34
N VAL A 221 -39.03 -21.87 19.02
CA VAL A 221 -39.10 -21.84 20.48
C VAL A 221 -40.44 -22.48 20.83
N GLY A 222 -40.44 -23.81 20.89
CA GLY A 222 -41.49 -24.58 21.49
C GLY A 222 -41.36 -24.44 23.00
N CYS A 223 -42.29 -23.69 23.60
CA CYS A 223 -42.56 -23.83 25.02
C CYS A 223 -43.16 -25.23 25.25
N ALA A 224 -42.42 -26.07 25.95
CA ALA A 224 -42.92 -27.19 26.75
C ALA A 224 -42.13 -27.07 28.06
N GLY A 225 -42.70 -27.09 29.26
CA GLY A 225 -43.95 -27.62 29.75
C GLY A 225 -43.65 -27.96 31.22
#